data_AF-A0A0A1DM77-F1
#
_entry.id   AF-A0A0A1DM77-F1
#
_cell.length_a   1.000
_cell.length_b   1.000
_cell.length_c   1.000
_cell.angle_alpha   90.00
_cell.angle_beta   90.00
_cell.angle_gamma   90.00
#
_symmetry.space_group_name_H-M   'P 1'
#
loop_
_entity.id
_entity.type
_entity.pdbx_description
1 polymer ?
#
loop_
_entity_poly.entity_id
_entity_poly.type
_entity_poly.pdbx_seq_one_letter_code
_entity_poly.pdbx_strand_id
1 'polypeptide(L)'
;MSGKGGVLAMVGGAVVAIGVTIGAAVALTGGTDLKDVAATCEISEAPEVVTVGDGGDSLTVGDGQAEVANKASTCVLDELDAPDSVRGKVLDTNAAQGRQSDSWDDWEVSWTYHPDRGLHLIVEKA
;
A
#
# COMPACT_ATOMS: atom_id res chain seq x y z
N MET A 1 -4.34 -19.97 -51.82
CA MET A 1 -3.94 -18.70 -51.17
C MET A 1 -3.38 -19.05 -49.80
N SER A 2 -2.24 -18.46 -49.48
CA SER A 2 -1.54 -18.46 -48.18
C SER A 2 -2.50 -18.31 -46.98
N GLY A 3 -2.21 -18.78 -45.77
CA GLY A 3 -0.91 -19.10 -45.20
C GLY A 3 -1.02 -19.98 -43.95
N LYS A 4 0.17 -20.25 -43.40
CA LYS A 4 0.55 -21.32 -42.49
C LYS A 4 0.41 -20.91 -41.01
N GLY A 5 0.29 -21.91 -40.14
CA GLY A 5 0.77 -21.91 -38.76
C GLY A 5 -0.34 -22.19 -37.75
N GLY A 6 -0.29 -23.19 -36.88
CA GLY A 6 0.66 -24.26 -36.64
C GLY A 6 0.01 -25.19 -35.61
N VAL A 7 0.03 -26.49 -35.86
CA VAL A 7 -0.33 -27.53 -34.90
C VAL A 7 0.87 -27.74 -33.98
N LEU A 8 0.64 -27.91 -32.67
CA LEU A 8 1.19 -29.01 -31.88
C LEU A 8 0.54 -29.05 -30.50
N ALA A 9 -0.24 -30.11 -30.30
CA ALA A 9 -0.72 -30.60 -29.03
C ALA A 9 0.46 -31.00 -28.12
N MET A 10 0.21 -31.12 -26.81
CA MET A 10 0.22 -32.39 -26.08
C MET A 10 -0.13 -32.17 -24.59
N VAL A 11 -0.98 -33.05 -24.11
CA VAL A 11 -1.49 -33.20 -22.75
C VAL A 11 -0.40 -33.78 -21.84
N GLY A 12 -0.35 -33.36 -20.58
CA GLY A 12 0.43 -34.03 -19.54
C GLY A 12 -0.03 -33.60 -18.16
N GLY A 13 -0.96 -34.36 -17.58
CA GLY A 13 -1.39 -34.18 -16.19
C GLY A 13 -0.35 -34.69 -15.19
N ALA A 14 -0.52 -34.29 -13.94
CA ALA A 14 0.05 -34.99 -12.80
C ALA A 14 -0.91 -34.89 -11.61
N VAL A 15 -1.66 -35.97 -11.36
CA VAL A 15 -2.21 -36.28 -10.04
C VAL A 15 -1.10 -37.03 -9.31
N VAL A 16 -0.61 -36.50 -8.18
CA VAL A 16 0.35 -37.21 -7.32
C VAL A 16 -0.12 -37.17 -5.86
N ALA A 17 0.09 -38.32 -5.23
CA ALA A 17 -0.47 -38.84 -3.99
C ALA A 17 -0.27 -38.01 -2.70
N ILE A 18 -1.13 -38.33 -1.72
CA ILE A 18 -1.02 -37.96 -0.30
C ILE A 18 0.34 -38.42 0.25
N GLY A 19 1.14 -37.48 0.75
CA GLY A 19 2.35 -37.73 1.52
C GLY A 19 2.73 -36.48 2.32
N VAL A 20 2.75 -36.58 3.65
CA VAL A 20 3.18 -35.51 4.56
C VAL A 20 4.68 -35.28 4.39
N THR A 21 5.10 -34.09 3.93
CA THR A 21 6.41 -33.49 4.23
C THR A 21 6.46 -32.00 3.87
N ILE A 22 6.90 -31.19 4.84
CA ILE A 22 7.38 -29.79 4.76
C ILE A 22 6.30 -28.77 4.37
N GLY A 23 5.89 -27.97 5.37
CA GLY A 23 5.15 -26.73 5.11
C GLY A 23 6.02 -25.82 4.24
N ALA A 24 5.74 -25.78 2.95
CA ALA A 24 6.23 -24.73 2.10
C ALA A 24 5.63 -23.43 2.63
N ALA A 25 6.48 -22.56 3.20
CA ALA A 25 6.14 -21.16 3.31
C ALA A 25 5.85 -20.69 1.89
N VAL A 26 4.57 -20.52 1.56
CA VAL A 26 4.18 -19.78 0.39
C VAL A 26 4.59 -18.35 0.72
N ALA A 27 5.78 -17.95 0.26
CA ALA A 27 6.11 -16.54 0.17
C ALA A 27 5.07 -15.95 -0.79
N LEU A 28 4.06 -15.31 -0.22
CA LEU A 28 3.08 -14.53 -0.95
C LEU A 28 3.84 -13.36 -1.55
N THR A 29 4.44 -13.56 -2.72
CA THR A 29 4.97 -12.46 -3.53
C THR A 29 3.80 -11.80 -4.25
N GLY A 30 2.88 -11.24 -3.48
CA GLY A 30 1.89 -10.29 -3.93
C GLY A 30 2.13 -9.02 -3.14
N GLY A 31 3.06 -8.19 -3.60
CA GLY A 31 3.30 -6.90 -2.97
C GLY A 31 2.05 -6.03 -3.06
N THR A 32 1.76 -5.25 -2.04
CA THR A 32 0.61 -4.34 -2.02
C THR A 32 0.75 -3.30 -3.13
N ASP A 33 -0.30 -3.09 -3.94
CA ASP A 33 -0.37 -2.06 -4.96
C ASP A 33 -0.96 -0.78 -4.34
N LEU A 34 -0.21 0.33 -4.35
CA LEU A 34 -0.66 1.59 -3.75
C LEU A 34 -1.90 2.17 -4.43
N LYS A 35 -2.21 1.76 -5.68
CA LYS A 35 -3.47 2.15 -6.34
C LYS A 35 -4.68 1.49 -5.70
N ASP A 36 -4.55 0.23 -5.29
CA ASP A 36 -5.63 -0.49 -4.62
C ASP A 36 -5.82 0.05 -3.19
N VAL A 37 -4.73 0.39 -2.50
CA VAL A 37 -4.77 1.07 -1.19
C VAL A 37 -5.47 2.42 -1.31
N ALA A 38 -5.11 3.23 -2.31
CA ALA A 38 -5.74 4.53 -2.53
C ALA A 38 -7.24 4.39 -2.80
N ALA A 39 -7.65 3.46 -3.66
CA ALA A 39 -9.06 3.20 -3.95
C ALA A 39 -9.85 2.71 -2.71
N THR A 40 -9.20 1.96 -1.82
CA THR A 40 -9.80 1.47 -0.57
C THR A 40 -9.95 2.59 0.47
N CYS A 41 -8.97 3.49 0.53
CA CYS A 41 -8.91 4.58 1.51
C CYS A 41 -9.47 5.91 1.00
N GLU A 42 -9.91 5.97 -0.25
CA GLU A 42 -10.61 7.11 -0.82
C GLU A 42 -11.89 7.42 -0.01
N ILE A 43 -11.95 8.63 0.54
CA ILE A 43 -13.11 9.08 1.29
C ILE A 43 -14.05 9.76 0.30
N SER A 44 -15.28 9.26 0.16
CA SER A 44 -16.26 9.77 -0.82
C SER A 44 -16.58 11.27 -0.67
N GLU A 45 -16.29 11.86 0.49
CA GLU A 45 -16.48 13.29 0.78
C GLU A 45 -15.26 14.15 0.39
N ALA A 46 -14.11 13.56 0.07
CA ALA A 46 -12.90 14.24 -0.41
C ALA A 46 -12.02 13.29 -1.25
N PRO A 47 -12.37 13.02 -2.52
CA PRO A 47 -11.63 12.07 -3.35
C PRO A 47 -10.19 12.52 -3.66
N GLU A 48 -9.89 13.82 -3.54
CA GLU A 48 -8.54 14.36 -3.80
C GLU A 48 -7.60 14.26 -2.59
N VAL A 49 -8.05 13.71 -1.44
CA VAL A 49 -7.24 13.62 -0.21
C VAL A 49 -6.17 12.53 -0.28
N VAL A 50 -6.34 11.54 -1.18
CA VAL A 50 -5.37 10.47 -1.42
C VAL A 50 -4.96 10.53 -2.88
N THR A 51 -3.66 10.70 -3.14
CA THR A 51 -3.12 10.81 -4.50
C THR A 51 -2.03 9.79 -4.70
N VAL A 52 -2.13 9.00 -5.77
CA VAL A 52 -1.07 8.08 -6.20
C VAL A 52 -0.10 8.80 -7.13
N GLY A 53 1.19 8.73 -6.80
CA GLY A 53 2.28 9.32 -7.57
C GLY A 53 3.16 8.26 -8.24
N ASP A 54 4.18 8.72 -8.98
CA ASP A 54 5.30 7.92 -9.48
C ASP A 54 4.92 6.62 -10.18
N GLY A 55 3.85 6.64 -10.97
CA GLY A 55 3.39 5.45 -11.71
C GLY A 55 2.74 4.37 -10.84
N GLY A 56 2.55 4.60 -9.55
CA GLY A 56 2.06 3.62 -8.57
C GLY A 56 3.03 3.33 -7.43
N ASP A 57 4.22 3.94 -7.43
CA ASP A 57 5.27 3.66 -6.44
C ASP A 57 5.25 4.63 -5.25
N SER A 58 4.39 5.65 -5.26
CA SER A 58 4.16 6.54 -4.12
C SER A 58 2.68 6.85 -3.89
N LEU A 59 2.33 7.15 -2.64
CA LEU A 59 0.99 7.55 -2.20
C LEU A 59 1.11 8.72 -1.24
N THR A 60 0.41 9.81 -1.53
CA THR A 60 0.31 10.99 -0.66
C THR A 60 -1.09 11.10 -0.09
N VAL A 61 -1.20 11.28 1.22
CA VAL A 61 -2.42 11.69 1.91
C VAL A 61 -2.25 13.12 2.40
N GLY A 62 -3.17 14.02 2.07
CA GLY A 62 -3.09 15.39 2.53
C GLY A 62 -4.07 16.33 1.84
N ASP A 63 -3.82 17.64 2.00
CA ASP A 63 -4.49 18.75 1.30
C ASP A 63 -6.01 18.88 1.52
N GLY A 64 -6.61 18.05 2.36
CA GLY A 64 -7.99 18.13 2.83
C GLY A 64 -8.17 18.75 4.21
N GLN A 65 -9.40 18.66 4.74
CA GLN A 65 -9.69 19.00 6.14
C GLN A 65 -9.00 18.01 7.09
N ALA A 66 -8.61 18.47 8.28
CA ALA A 66 -7.85 17.67 9.24
C ALA A 66 -8.47 16.30 9.56
N GLU A 67 -9.78 16.25 9.80
CA GLU A 67 -10.48 15.00 10.10
C GLU A 67 -10.38 13.99 8.95
N VAL A 68 -10.53 14.46 7.71
CA VAL A 68 -10.51 13.61 6.52
C VAL A 68 -9.11 13.11 6.24
N ALA A 69 -8.11 13.99 6.31
CA ALA A 69 -6.71 13.63 6.12
C ALA A 69 -6.24 12.62 7.18
N ASN A 70 -6.58 12.83 8.46
CA ASN A 70 -6.22 11.92 9.55
C ASN A 70 -6.86 10.53 9.38
N LYS A 71 -8.13 10.48 8.97
CA LYS A 71 -8.83 9.22 8.71
C LYS A 71 -8.22 8.46 7.52
N ALA A 72 -7.93 9.17 6.43
CA ALA A 72 -7.28 8.58 5.26
C ALA A 72 -5.86 8.09 5.58
N SER A 73 -5.07 8.85 6.35
CA SER A 73 -3.74 8.42 6.79
C SER A 73 -3.80 7.17 7.66
N THR A 74 -4.78 7.07 8.56
CA THR A 74 -4.96 5.86 9.39
C THR A 74 -5.32 4.66 8.52
N CYS A 75 -6.24 4.83 7.57
CA CYS A 75 -6.61 3.77 6.62
C CYS A 75 -5.40 3.27 5.83
N VAL A 76 -4.60 4.19 5.27
CA VAL A 76 -3.40 3.83 4.49
C VAL A 76 -2.39 3.05 5.33
N LEU A 77 -2.13 3.50 6.56
CA LEU A 77 -1.22 2.79 7.47
C LEU A 77 -1.74 1.41 7.86
N ASP A 78 -3.05 1.27 8.07
CA ASP A 78 -3.67 -0.01 8.40
C ASP A 78 -3.63 -0.98 7.19
N GLU A 79 -3.92 -0.51 5.97
CA GLU A 79 -3.92 -1.34 4.75
C GLU A 79 -2.51 -1.76 4.30
N LEU A 80 -1.49 -0.99 4.72
CA LEU A 80 -0.08 -1.31 4.50
C LEU A 80 0.54 -2.09 5.68
N ASP A 81 -0.29 -2.58 6.61
CA ASP A 81 0.12 -3.36 7.79
C ASP A 81 1.23 -2.66 8.61
N ALA A 82 1.18 -1.33 8.72
CA ALA A 82 2.19 -0.56 9.44
C ALA A 82 2.28 -1.01 10.91
N PRO A 83 3.50 -1.24 11.45
CA PRO A 83 3.66 -1.62 12.84
C PRO A 83 3.04 -0.61 13.81
N ASP A 84 2.55 -1.08 14.96
CA ASP A 84 1.98 -0.20 16.00
C ASP A 84 2.93 0.93 16.43
N SER A 85 4.25 0.69 16.37
CA SER A 85 5.25 1.73 16.63
C SER A 85 5.24 2.85 15.60
N VAL A 86 5.04 2.54 14.31
CA VAL A 86 4.94 3.53 13.24
C VAL A 86 3.64 4.31 13.41
N ARG A 87 2.51 3.60 13.58
CA ARG A 87 1.18 4.20 13.80
C ARG A 87 1.19 5.13 15.02
N GLY A 88 1.77 4.69 16.13
CA GLY A 88 1.92 5.49 17.35
C GLY A 88 2.73 6.77 17.12
N LYS A 89 3.90 6.67 16.45
CA LYS A 89 4.71 7.85 16.12
C LYS A 89 3.93 8.85 15.25
N VAL A 90 3.20 8.36 14.25
CA VAL A 90 2.37 9.22 13.38
C VAL A 90 1.29 9.93 14.20
N LEU A 91 0.54 9.20 15.02
CA LEU A 91 -0.58 9.74 15.81
C LEU A 91 -0.13 10.69 16.94
N ASP A 92 1.05 10.47 17.52
CA ASP A 92 1.62 11.32 18.57
C ASP A 92 2.37 12.55 18.02
N THR A 93 2.49 12.66 16.69
CA THR A 93 3.18 13.78 16.05
C THR A 93 2.39 15.07 16.21
N ASN A 94 3.09 16.12 16.63
CA ASN A 94 2.55 17.47 16.72
C ASN A 94 3.28 18.42 15.77
N ALA A 95 2.70 19.60 15.56
CA ALA A 95 3.18 20.55 14.55
C ALA A 95 4.61 21.06 14.80
N ALA A 96 5.08 21.08 16.04
CA ALA A 96 6.43 21.58 16.36
C ALA A 96 7.53 20.59 15.98
N GLN A 97 7.20 19.32 15.76
CA GLN A 97 8.17 18.27 15.41
C GLN A 97 8.60 18.34 13.94
N GLY A 98 7.87 19.06 13.08
CA GLY A 98 8.19 19.16 11.66
C GLY A 98 8.01 17.82 10.91
N ARG A 99 8.81 17.61 9.85
CA ARG A 99 8.77 16.38 9.06
C ARG A 99 9.46 15.25 9.81
N GLN A 100 8.75 14.16 10.00
CA GLN A 100 9.21 12.91 10.58
C GLN A 100 9.23 11.82 9.49
N SER A 101 9.93 10.71 9.74
CA SER A 101 9.97 9.56 8.85
C SER A 101 10.22 8.26 9.61
N ASP A 102 9.81 7.15 9.02
CA ASP A 102 10.04 5.79 9.51
C ASP A 102 9.98 4.80 8.34
N SER A 103 10.34 3.54 8.56
CA SER A 103 10.22 2.50 7.54
C SER A 103 9.86 1.15 8.14
N TRP A 104 9.18 0.33 7.34
CA TRP A 104 8.89 -1.06 7.66
C TRP A 104 8.76 -1.87 6.36
N ASP A 105 9.19 -3.12 6.39
CA ASP A 105 9.18 -4.03 5.23
C ASP A 105 9.71 -3.35 3.96
N ASP A 106 8.86 -3.18 2.94
CA ASP A 106 9.20 -2.55 1.65
C ASP A 106 8.70 -1.09 1.55
N TRP A 107 8.39 -0.44 2.68
CA TRP A 107 7.80 0.90 2.74
C TRP A 107 8.67 1.90 3.49
N GLU A 108 8.83 3.07 2.91
CA GLU A 108 9.24 4.28 3.61
C GLU A 108 8.04 5.20 3.78
N VAL A 109 7.88 5.78 4.97
CA VAL A 109 6.86 6.80 5.23
C VAL A 109 7.50 8.06 5.75
N SER A 110 7.00 9.21 5.30
CA SER A 110 7.30 10.50 5.89
C SER A 110 6.03 11.28 6.14
N TRP A 111 5.98 12.02 7.25
CA TRP A 111 4.77 12.74 7.63
C TRP A 111 5.03 14.06 8.36
N THR A 112 4.06 14.95 8.28
CA THR A 112 3.96 16.17 9.08
C THR A 112 2.55 16.31 9.63
N TYR A 113 2.37 17.09 10.68
CA TYR A 113 1.05 17.41 11.22
C TYR A 113 0.82 18.93 11.24
N HIS A 114 -0.39 19.35 10.86
CA HIS A 114 -0.89 20.71 11.05
C HIS A 114 -2.30 20.68 11.67
N PRO A 115 -2.62 21.49 12.69
CA PRO A 115 -3.94 21.44 13.35
C PRO A 115 -5.12 21.60 12.39
N ASP A 116 -5.00 22.50 11.41
CA ASP A 116 -6.10 22.80 10.48
C ASP A 116 -6.21 21.82 9.29
N ARG A 117 -5.09 21.17 8.93
CA ARG A 117 -5.01 20.31 7.72
C ARG A 117 -4.82 18.83 8.04
N GLY A 118 -4.59 18.50 9.32
CA GLY A 118 -4.31 17.14 9.78
C GLY A 118 -2.92 16.67 9.38
N LEU A 119 -2.80 15.36 9.23
CA LEU A 119 -1.62 14.69 8.71
C LEU A 119 -1.43 14.97 7.23
N HIS A 120 -0.20 15.25 6.86
CA HIS A 120 0.27 15.12 5.49
C HIS A 120 1.28 13.98 5.48
N LEU A 121 0.91 12.86 4.87
CA LEU A 121 1.61 11.59 4.89
C LEU A 121 2.03 11.22 3.47
N ILE A 122 3.27 10.79 3.27
CA ILE A 122 3.81 10.31 2.00
C ILE A 122 4.37 8.92 2.25
N VAL A 123 3.92 7.93 1.49
CA VAL A 123 4.45 6.56 1.47
C VAL A 123 5.11 6.31 0.13
N GLU A 124 6.27 5.68 0.17
CA GLU A 124 7.07 5.31 -0.99
C GLU A 124 7.52 3.86 -0.84
N LYS A 125 7.69 3.18 -1.97
CA LYS A 125 8.30 1.85 -2.00
C LYS A 125 9.83 1.95 -1.85
N ALA A 126 10.41 1.17 -0.95
CA ALA A 126 11.84 1.16 -0.64
C ALA A 126 12.70 0.39 -1.66
#